data_AF-A0A0R1RKS6-F1
#
_entry.id   AF-A0A0R1RKS6-F1
#
_cell.length_a   1.000
_cell.length_b   1.000
_cell.length_c   1.000
_cell.angle_alpha   90.00
_cell.angle_beta   90.00
_cell.angle_gamma   90.00
#
_symmetry.space_group_name_H-M   'P 1'
#
loop_
_entity.id
_entity.type
_entity.pdbx_description
1 polymer ?
#
loop_
_entity_poly.entity_id
_entity_poly.type
_entity_poly.pdbx_seq_one_letter_code
_entity_poly.pdbx_strand_id
1 'polypeptide(L)'
;MKLMPVTKSAIARVKTNEIAKARRTAQLSEERTAVKKFEKAVTAGADNVEELYRSASAAIDHAYSKGLIKKNKASRDKSRLAARLAK
;
A
#
# COMPACT_ATOMS: atom_id res chain seq x y z
N MET A 1 -3.62 24.98 -8.66
CA MET A 1 -3.10 25.52 -9.94
C MET A 1 -2.19 24.46 -10.56
N LYS A 2 -2.59 23.85 -11.70
CA LYS A 2 -1.78 22.83 -12.37
C LYS A 2 -0.60 23.56 -13.03
N LEU A 3 0.62 23.36 -12.52
CA LEU A 3 1.81 23.94 -13.15
C LEU A 3 1.88 23.44 -14.60
N MET A 4 1.76 24.36 -15.56
CA MET A 4 2.01 24.07 -16.97
C MET A 4 3.50 24.30 -17.23
N PRO A 5 4.29 23.22 -17.40
CA PRO A 5 5.72 23.36 -17.69
C PRO A 5 5.93 24.01 -19.06
N VAL A 6 6.89 24.92 -19.13
CA VAL A 6 7.18 25.71 -20.34
C VAL A 6 8.20 25.02 -21.25
N THR A 7 9.09 24.19 -20.70
CA THR A 7 10.13 23.49 -21.46
C THR A 7 9.65 22.12 -21.96
N LYS A 8 10.09 21.72 -23.17
CA LYS A 8 9.72 20.43 -23.78
C LYS A 8 10.01 19.24 -22.85
N SER A 9 11.15 19.26 -22.18
CA SER A 9 11.55 18.21 -21.22
C SER A 9 10.61 18.13 -20.02
N ALA A 10 10.18 19.28 -19.48
CA ALA A 10 9.27 19.31 -18.34
C ALA A 10 7.85 18.88 -18.71
N ILE A 11 7.35 19.22 -19.91
CA ILE A 11 6.08 18.69 -20.44
C ILE A 11 6.13 17.16 -20.51
N ALA A 12 7.22 16.59 -21.02
CA ALA A 12 7.41 15.13 -21.05
C ALA A 12 7.43 14.53 -19.64
N ARG A 13 8.13 15.17 -18.69
CA ARG A 13 8.17 14.71 -17.29
C ARG A 13 6.78 14.67 -16.65
N VAL A 14 5.96 15.70 -16.85
CA VAL A 14 4.59 15.72 -16.32
C VAL A 14 3.78 14.52 -16.84
N LYS A 15 3.83 14.25 -18.16
CA LYS A 15 3.13 13.09 -18.74
C LYS A 15 3.60 11.76 -18.12
N THR A 16 4.91 11.55 -18.02
CA THR A 16 5.46 10.31 -17.44
C THR A 16 5.12 10.15 -15.95
N ASN A 17 5.13 11.26 -15.20
CA ASN A 17 4.81 11.27 -13.77
C ASN A 17 3.33 10.98 -13.52
N GLU A 18 2.41 11.47 -14.36
CA GLU A 18 0.99 11.16 -14.25
C GLU A 18 0.72 9.66 -14.41
N ILE A 19 1.34 9.04 -15.42
CA ILE A 19 1.23 7.58 -15.65
C ILE A 19 1.80 6.80 -14.46
N ALA A 20 2.99 7.17 -13.99
CA ALA A 20 3.63 6.53 -12.84
C ALA A 20 2.80 6.71 -11.55
N LYS A 21 2.23 7.90 -11.35
CA LYS A 21 1.36 8.22 -10.20
C LYS A 21 0.10 7.37 -10.20
N ALA A 22 -0.55 7.20 -11.35
CA ALA A 22 -1.76 6.37 -11.47
C ALA A 22 -1.46 4.91 -11.06
N ARG A 23 -0.39 4.33 -11.62
CA ARG A 23 0.05 2.96 -11.28
C ARG A 23 0.38 2.81 -9.80
N ARG A 24 1.15 3.75 -9.24
CA ARG A 24 1.53 3.75 -7.82
C ARG A 24 0.32 3.86 -6.91
N THR A 25 -0.66 4.67 -7.28
CA THR A 25 -1.88 4.87 -6.47
C THR A 25 -2.71 3.59 -6.42
N ALA A 26 -2.88 2.90 -7.55
CA ALA A 26 -3.58 1.62 -7.59
C ALA A 26 -2.91 0.56 -6.70
N GLN A 27 -1.59 0.40 -6.82
CA GLN A 27 -0.84 -0.59 -6.04
C GLN A 27 -0.84 -0.28 -4.52
N LEU A 28 -0.72 1.00 -4.15
CA LEU A 28 -0.86 1.40 -2.74
C LEU A 28 -2.29 1.20 -2.21
N SER A 29 -3.30 1.37 -3.07
CA SER A 29 -4.70 1.15 -2.65
C SER A 29 -4.98 -0.33 -2.38
N GLU A 30 -4.35 -1.23 -3.12
CA GLU A 30 -4.44 -2.68 -2.93
C GLU A 30 -3.90 -3.10 -1.56
N GLU A 31 -2.69 -2.67 -1.21
CA GLU A 31 -2.07 -2.90 0.12
C GLU A 31 -2.98 -2.39 1.25
N ARG A 32 -3.45 -1.14 1.14
CA ARG A 32 -4.38 -0.56 2.13
C ARG A 32 -5.68 -1.33 2.25
N THR A 33 -6.19 -1.86 1.14
CA THR A 33 -7.43 -2.64 1.13
C THR A 33 -7.23 -3.98 1.82
N ALA A 34 -6.11 -4.66 1.58
CA ALA A 34 -5.77 -5.91 2.28
C ALA A 34 -5.68 -5.71 3.79
N VAL A 35 -4.99 -4.65 4.25
CA VAL A 35 -4.92 -4.29 5.67
C VAL A 35 -6.31 -4.02 6.24
N LYS A 36 -7.14 -3.22 5.55
CA LYS A 36 -8.51 -2.91 6.01
C LYS A 36 -9.40 -4.15 6.10
N LYS A 37 -9.25 -5.11 5.18
CA LYS A 37 -9.98 -6.39 5.22
C LYS A 37 -9.63 -7.19 6.48
N PHE A 38 -8.34 -7.29 6.79
CA PHE A 38 -7.89 -7.91 8.03
C PHE A 38 -8.45 -7.20 9.27
N GLU A 39 -8.35 -5.86 9.33
CA GLU A 39 -8.86 -5.11 10.48
C GLU A 39 -10.37 -5.35 10.71
N LYS A 40 -11.16 -5.38 9.63
CA LYS A 40 -12.59 -5.69 9.69
C LYS A 40 -12.84 -7.10 10.20
N ALA A 41 -12.09 -8.08 9.72
CA ALA A 41 -12.24 -9.48 10.14
C ALA A 41 -11.91 -9.67 11.63
N VAL A 42 -10.84 -9.02 12.11
CA VAL A 42 -10.50 -9.02 13.54
C VAL A 42 -11.62 -8.41 14.37
N THR A 43 -12.18 -7.26 13.95
CA THR A 43 -13.28 -6.64 14.69
C THR A 43 -14.58 -7.44 14.66
N ALA A 44 -14.79 -8.23 13.60
CA ALA A 44 -15.98 -9.06 13.44
C ALA A 44 -15.85 -10.45 14.07
N GLY A 45 -14.66 -10.83 14.56
CA GLY A 45 -14.41 -12.17 15.09
C GLY A 45 -14.53 -13.28 14.04
N ALA A 46 -14.14 -13.00 12.79
CA ALA A 46 -14.29 -13.96 11.70
C ALA A 46 -13.28 -15.12 11.78
N ASP A 47 -13.67 -16.30 11.30
CA ASP A 47 -12.80 -17.49 11.34
C ASP A 47 -11.58 -17.40 10.39
N ASN A 48 -11.65 -16.53 9.38
CA ASN A 48 -10.61 -16.37 8.35
C ASN A 48 -9.56 -15.29 8.67
N VAL A 49 -9.48 -14.84 9.93
CA VAL A 49 -8.56 -13.77 10.35
C VAL A 49 -7.10 -14.11 10.06
N GLU A 50 -6.67 -15.35 10.28
CA GLU A 50 -5.29 -15.78 10.01
C GLU A 50 -4.94 -15.73 8.52
N GLU A 51 -5.87 -16.14 7.65
CA GLU A 51 -5.68 -16.10 6.20
C GLU A 51 -5.55 -14.66 5.72
N LEU A 52 -6.43 -13.77 6.22
CA LEU A 52 -6.40 -12.35 5.91
C LEU A 52 -5.14 -11.67 6.45
N TYR A 53 -4.62 -12.11 7.60
CA TYR A 53 -3.33 -11.66 8.11
C TYR A 53 -2.17 -12.01 7.17
N ARG A 54 -2.12 -13.26 6.68
CA ARG A 54 -1.10 -13.71 5.71
C ARG A 54 -1.19 -12.90 4.42
N SER A 55 -2.40 -12.68 3.91
CA SER A 55 -2.65 -11.85 2.72
C SER A 55 -2.19 -10.40 2.92
N ALA A 56 -2.55 -9.77 4.05
CA ALA A 56 -2.14 -8.41 4.36
C ALA A 56 -0.61 -8.27 4.53
N SER A 57 0.03 -9.22 5.21
CA SER A 57 1.48 -9.25 5.37
C SER A 57 2.20 -9.39 4.02
N ALA A 58 1.73 -10.29 3.16
CA ALA A 58 2.28 -10.47 1.82
C ALA A 58 2.12 -9.21 0.96
N ALA A 59 0.96 -8.53 1.05
CA ALA A 59 0.72 -7.28 0.32
C ALA A 59 1.68 -6.16 0.76
N ILE A 60 1.97 -6.05 2.07
CA ILE A 60 2.95 -5.10 2.61
C ILE A 60 4.35 -5.39 2.08
N ASP A 61 4.78 -6.66 2.13
CA ASP A 61 6.12 -7.04 1.66
C ASP A 61 6.27 -6.84 0.16
N HIS A 62 5.24 -7.12 -0.62
CA HIS A 62 5.22 -6.84 -2.06
C HIS A 62 5.28 -5.33 -2.35
N ALA A 63 4.58 -4.50 -1.57
CA ALA A 63 4.66 -3.04 -1.69
C ALA A 63 6.06 -2.50 -1.36
N TYR A 64 6.75 -3.12 -0.40
CA TYR A 64 8.14 -2.80 -0.09
C TYR A 64 9.09 -3.21 -1.22
N SER A 65 8.97 -4.43 -1.75
CA SER A 65 9.80 -4.93 -2.85
C SER A 65 9.69 -4.07 -4.11
N LYS A 66 8.51 -3.49 -4.36
CA LYS A 66 8.27 -2.53 -5.46
C LYS A 66 8.72 -1.09 -5.14
N GLY A 67 9.26 -0.82 -3.97
CA GLY A 67 9.70 0.51 -3.53
C GLY A 67 8.55 1.50 -3.28
N LEU A 68 7.31 1.03 -3.16
CA LEU A 68 6.14 1.88 -2.96
C LEU A 68 6.10 2.44 -1.53
N ILE A 69 6.54 1.63 -0.57
CA ILE A 69 6.70 1.95 0.85
C ILE A 69 8.15 1.73 1.30
N LYS A 70 8.57 2.44 2.35
CA LYS A 70 9.91 2.29 2.94
C LYS A 70 9.96 1.09 3.89
N LYS A 71 11.16 0.53 4.09
CA LYS A 71 11.42 -0.59 5.01
C LYS A 71 10.80 -0.38 6.40
N ASN A 72 11.02 0.80 7.00
CA ASN A 72 10.51 1.09 8.34
C ASN A 72 8.98 1.16 8.39
N LYS A 73 8.34 1.63 7.30
CA LYS A 73 6.87 1.60 7.20
C LYS A 73 6.37 0.17 7.13
N ALA A 74 6.94 -0.66 6.25
CA ALA A 74 6.59 -2.07 6.14
C ALA A 74 6.76 -2.82 7.49
N SER A 75 7.91 -2.62 8.15
CA SER A 75 8.20 -3.24 9.44
C SER A 75 7.20 -2.82 10.54
N ARG A 76 6.88 -1.52 10.62
CA ARG A 76 5.92 -1.00 11.59
C ARG A 76 4.52 -1.54 11.34
N ASP A 77 4.10 -1.58 10.08
CA ASP A 77 2.77 -2.02 9.72
C ASP A 77 2.60 -3.54 10.00
N LYS A 78 3.61 -4.37 9.68
CA LYS A 78 3.63 -5.80 10.08
C LYS A 78 3.60 -6.00 11.58
N SER A 79 4.40 -5.25 12.34
CA SER A 79 4.41 -5.32 13.81
C SER A 79 3.03 -5.00 14.40
N ARG A 80 2.34 -3.98 13.86
CA ARG A 80 0.98 -3.62 14.29
C ARG A 80 -0.05 -4.68 13.93
N LEU A 81 0.05 -5.29 12.75
CA LEU A 81 -0.84 -6.40 12.36
C LEU A 81 -0.67 -7.60 13.30
N ALA A 82 0.58 -7.99 13.59
CA ALA A 82 0.87 -9.11 14.49
C ALA A 82 0.35 -8.85 15.91
N ALA A 83 0.56 -7.63 16.43
CA ALA A 83 0.04 -7.25 17.75
C ALA A 83 -1.49 -7.28 17.83
N ARG A 84 -2.19 -7.07 16.71
CA ARG A 84 -3.66 -7.17 16.63
C ARG A 84 -4.16 -8.60 16.48
N LEU A 85 -3.37 -9.49 15.88
CA LEU A 85 -3.70 -10.91 15.78
C LEU A 85 -3.55 -11.62 17.14
N ALA A 86 -2.56 -11.21 17.93
CA ALA A 86 -2.28 -11.79 19.25
C ALA A 86 -3.21 -11.29 20.37
N LYS A 87 -4.12 -10.36 20.07
CA LYS A 87 -5.06 -9.76 21.01
C LYS A 87 -6.44 -10.37 20.83
#